data_AF-A0A849DCE5-F1
#
_entry.id   AF-A0A849DCE5-F1
#
_cell.length_a   1.000
_cell.length_b   1.000
_cell.length_c   1.000
_cell.angle_alpha   90.00
_cell.angle_beta   90.00
_cell.angle_gamma   90.00
#
_symmetry.space_group_name_H-M   'P 1'
#
loop_
_entity.id
_entity.type
_entity.pdbx_description
1 polymer ?
#
loop_
_entity_poly.entity_id
_entity_poly.type
_entity_poly.pdbx_seq_one_letter_code
_entity_poly.pdbx_strand_id
1 'polypeptide(L)'
;MKFTKMTLAFLLGLLTVSASVQAESSKLEIGAPAPAVLSAYYAAKAQSASAVASKLKANGFTILAQTAPIKGSTVITVTNKELKNTNSWLATLNVLVNEKEVRVQNPSYFGAAYLQEKFKYGQFTATLKSLQKALGDLHTVADEFKLAKLPKYQFMMGMAYVGDTIEVGEGADLDTKLKDNKYVAYSLKLPN
;
A
#
# COMPACT_ATOMS: atom_id res chain seq x y z
N MET A 1 -65.27 -6.98 -48.03
CA MET A 1 -65.12 -6.87 -46.55
C MET A 1 -63.63 -6.81 -46.26
N LYS A 2 -62.99 -5.65 -46.10
CA LYS A 2 -62.91 -4.75 -44.92
C LYS A 2 -62.31 -5.43 -43.67
N PHE A 3 -61.17 -4.86 -43.21
CA PHE A 3 -60.62 -4.81 -41.83
C PHE A 3 -59.88 -6.06 -41.28
N THR A 4 -58.72 -6.05 -40.61
CA THR A 4 -57.76 -5.02 -40.13
C THR A 4 -56.43 -5.71 -39.74
N LYS A 5 -55.36 -4.92 -39.73
CA LYS A 5 -53.98 -5.14 -39.28
C LYS A 5 -53.82 -5.75 -37.88
N MET A 6 -52.75 -6.54 -37.65
CA MET A 6 -51.93 -6.39 -36.44
C MET A 6 -50.48 -6.86 -36.67
N THR A 7 -49.57 -5.91 -36.54
CA THR A 7 -48.11 -6.02 -36.60
C THR A 7 -47.58 -6.50 -35.25
N LEU A 8 -46.55 -7.36 -35.21
CA LEU A 8 -45.52 -7.26 -34.18
C LEU A 8 -44.20 -7.87 -34.66
N ALA A 9 -43.28 -6.98 -35.05
CA ALA A 9 -41.88 -7.27 -35.23
C ALA A 9 -41.16 -7.00 -33.90
N PHE A 10 -40.43 -7.97 -33.36
CA PHE A 10 -39.43 -7.74 -32.33
C PHE A 10 -38.44 -8.91 -32.32
N LEU A 11 -37.27 -8.72 -32.92
CA LEU A 11 -36.08 -9.53 -32.63
C LEU A 11 -34.88 -8.58 -32.59
N LEU A 12 -34.69 -7.96 -31.42
CA LEU A 12 -33.55 -7.11 -31.11
C LEU A 12 -32.39 -8.00 -30.66
N GLY A 13 -31.26 -7.92 -31.36
CA GLY A 13 -30.06 -8.69 -31.06
C GLY A 13 -29.44 -8.32 -29.71
N LEU A 14 -29.11 -9.33 -28.90
CA LEU A 14 -28.17 -9.19 -27.79
C LEU A 14 -26.74 -9.35 -28.32
N LEU A 15 -26.08 -8.23 -28.57
CA LEU A 15 -24.62 -8.14 -28.55
C LEU A 15 -24.20 -7.98 -27.09
N THR A 16 -23.78 -9.06 -26.45
CA THR A 16 -23.12 -9.01 -25.14
C THR A 16 -21.71 -8.44 -25.32
N VAL A 17 -21.55 -7.14 -25.11
CA VAL A 17 -20.23 -6.54 -24.90
C VAL A 17 -19.77 -6.93 -23.50
N SER A 18 -18.82 -7.86 -23.43
CA SER A 18 -18.05 -8.14 -22.22
C SER A 18 -17.11 -6.96 -21.96
N ALA A 19 -17.62 -5.93 -21.29
CA ALA A 19 -16.79 -4.88 -20.72
C ALA A 19 -16.01 -5.48 -19.55
N SER A 20 -14.75 -5.83 -19.77
CA SER A 20 -13.78 -6.00 -18.69
C SER A 20 -13.65 -4.66 -17.98
N VAL A 21 -14.20 -4.56 -16.77
CA VAL A 21 -14.02 -3.41 -15.89
C VAL A 21 -12.54 -3.34 -15.51
N GLN A 22 -11.79 -2.57 -16.28
CA GLN A 22 -10.50 -2.05 -15.84
C GLN A 22 -10.82 -1.12 -14.67
N ALA A 23 -10.40 -1.48 -13.45
CA ALA A 23 -10.57 -0.60 -12.30
C ALA A 23 -9.95 0.77 -12.64
N GLU A 24 -10.77 1.82 -12.67
CA GLU A 24 -10.30 3.17 -12.95
C GLU A 24 -9.36 3.60 -11.83
N SER A 25 -8.06 3.69 -12.14
CA SER A 25 -7.05 4.18 -11.21
C SER A 25 -7.32 5.65 -10.88
N SER A 26 -7.68 5.94 -9.64
CA SER A 26 -7.95 7.32 -9.20
C SER A 26 -6.67 7.95 -8.63
N LYS A 27 -6.50 9.25 -8.86
CA LYS A 27 -5.39 10.00 -8.27
C LYS A 27 -5.63 10.16 -6.76
N LEU A 28 -4.56 10.02 -5.98
CA LEU A 28 -4.59 10.25 -4.55
C LEU A 28 -4.86 11.72 -4.24
N GLU A 29 -5.97 11.97 -3.55
CA GLU A 29 -6.35 13.27 -3.01
C GLU A 29 -6.09 13.31 -1.49
N ILE A 30 -5.03 14.00 -1.06
CA ILE A 30 -4.64 14.07 0.35
C ILE A 30 -5.56 15.03 1.11
N GLY A 31 -6.17 14.55 2.19
CA GLY A 31 -7.09 15.33 3.02
C GLY A 31 -8.57 15.17 2.64
N ALA A 32 -8.88 14.35 1.63
CA ALA A 32 -10.24 13.91 1.35
C ALA A 32 -10.83 13.13 2.55
N PRO A 33 -12.17 13.04 2.68
CA PRO A 33 -12.81 12.17 3.66
C PRO A 33 -12.35 10.71 3.55
N ALA A 34 -12.50 9.94 4.64
CA ALA A 34 -12.17 8.52 4.65
C ALA A 34 -12.98 7.76 3.57
N PRO A 35 -12.32 7.09 2.60
CA PRO A 35 -13.03 6.35 1.58
C PRO A 35 -13.54 5.01 2.15
N ALA A 36 -14.58 4.46 1.52
CA ALA A 36 -15.10 3.14 1.88
C ALA A 36 -14.08 2.02 1.62
N VAL A 37 -13.22 2.21 0.61
CA VAL A 37 -12.22 1.26 0.13
C VAL A 37 -10.87 1.96 0.07
N LEU A 38 -9.81 1.29 0.53
CA LEU A 38 -8.44 1.76 0.42
C LEU A 38 -7.62 0.83 -0.48
N SER A 39 -6.89 1.43 -1.40
CA SER A 39 -5.82 0.75 -2.13
C SER A 39 -4.67 0.41 -1.18
N ALA A 40 -4.13 -0.80 -1.28
CA ALA A 40 -2.98 -1.28 -0.51
C ALA A 40 -1.68 -0.57 -0.91
N TYR A 41 -1.59 -0.15 -2.17
CA TYR A 41 -0.43 0.54 -2.72
C TYR A 41 -0.85 1.79 -3.49
N TYR A 42 0.11 2.68 -3.75
CA TYR A 42 -0.01 3.70 -4.78
C TYR A 42 1.02 3.47 -5.86
N ALA A 43 0.62 3.65 -7.12
CA ALA A 43 1.47 3.61 -8.29
C ALA A 43 1.88 5.04 -8.70
N ALA A 44 3.15 5.20 -9.08
CA ALA A 44 3.71 6.39 -9.68
C ALA A 44 4.44 6.02 -10.97
N LYS A 45 4.74 7.01 -11.81
CA LYS A 45 5.48 6.80 -13.05
C LYS A 45 6.84 6.13 -12.81
N ALA A 46 7.22 5.27 -13.75
CA ALA A 46 8.52 4.58 -13.75
C ALA A 46 9.68 5.58 -13.60
N GLN A 47 10.60 5.25 -12.70
CA GLN A 47 11.79 6.03 -12.38
C GLN A 47 12.91 5.07 -11.99
N SER A 48 14.17 5.48 -12.13
CA SER A 48 15.29 4.65 -11.68
C SER A 48 15.31 4.56 -10.14
N ALA A 49 15.79 3.43 -9.61
CA ALA A 49 15.89 3.22 -8.16
C ALA A 49 16.78 4.28 -7.48
N SER A 50 17.86 4.72 -8.15
CA SER A 50 18.74 5.78 -7.65
C SER A 50 18.04 7.14 -7.58
N ALA A 51 17.23 7.49 -8.59
CA ALA A 51 16.46 8.73 -8.58
C ALA A 51 15.38 8.70 -7.49
N VAL A 52 14.67 7.58 -7.35
CA VAL A 52 13.65 7.39 -6.31
C VAL A 52 14.28 7.52 -4.92
N ALA A 53 15.38 6.82 -4.67
CA ALA A 53 16.10 6.89 -3.39
C ALA A 53 16.52 8.34 -3.05
N SER A 54 17.10 9.06 -4.00
CA SER A 54 17.52 10.46 -3.80
C SER A 54 16.33 11.38 -3.51
N LYS A 55 15.22 11.23 -4.25
CA LYS A 55 14.01 12.05 -4.04
C LYS A 55 13.32 11.74 -2.71
N LEU A 56 13.30 10.49 -2.28
CA LEU A 56 12.76 10.10 -0.97
C LEU A 56 13.58 10.76 0.15
N LYS A 57 14.92 10.67 0.09
CA LYS A 57 15.82 11.35 1.05
C LYS A 57 15.59 12.86 1.09
N ALA A 58 15.51 13.51 -0.07
CA ALA A 58 15.26 14.95 -0.19
C ALA A 58 13.90 15.40 0.40
N ASN A 59 12.94 14.47 0.57
CA ASN A 59 11.62 14.74 1.12
C ASN A 59 11.42 14.17 2.53
N GLY A 60 12.52 13.97 3.27
CA GLY A 60 12.47 13.68 4.71
C GLY A 60 12.36 12.20 5.06
N PHE A 61 12.56 11.30 4.11
CA PHE A 61 12.66 9.87 4.39
C PHE A 61 14.10 9.46 4.71
N THR A 62 14.24 8.57 5.70
CA THR A 62 15.46 7.79 5.91
C THR A 62 15.33 6.47 5.13
N ILE A 63 16.32 6.16 4.29
CA ILE A 63 16.42 4.84 3.66
C ILE A 63 17.11 3.90 4.63
N LEU A 64 16.43 2.80 4.95
CA LEU A 64 16.92 1.78 5.88
C LEU A 64 17.60 0.63 5.13
N ALA A 65 17.02 0.22 4.00
CA ALA A 65 17.57 -0.84 3.16
C ALA A 65 17.23 -0.60 1.69
N GLN A 66 18.05 -1.16 0.82
CA GLN A 66 17.78 -1.29 -0.60
C GLN A 66 18.18 -2.69 -1.04
N THR A 67 17.21 -3.47 -1.52
CA THR A 67 17.41 -4.87 -1.90
C THR A 67 16.82 -5.14 -3.27
N ALA A 68 17.32 -6.17 -3.97
CA ALA A 68 16.79 -6.61 -5.25
C ALA A 68 16.30 -8.06 -5.13
N PRO A 69 15.17 -8.30 -4.43
CA PRO A 69 14.69 -9.66 -4.16
C PRO A 69 14.21 -10.37 -5.44
N ILE A 70 13.86 -9.60 -6.48
CA ILE A 70 13.38 -10.10 -7.77
C ILE A 70 14.21 -9.39 -8.86
N LYS A 71 14.65 -10.15 -9.87
CA LYS A 71 15.41 -9.60 -11.00
C LYS A 71 14.63 -8.46 -11.67
N GLY A 72 15.30 -7.33 -11.94
CA GLY A 72 14.70 -6.16 -12.57
C GLY A 72 13.82 -5.31 -11.64
N SER A 73 13.86 -5.58 -10.33
CA SER A 73 13.12 -4.81 -9.32
C SER A 73 14.00 -4.51 -8.11
N THR A 74 13.86 -3.29 -7.60
CA THR A 74 14.51 -2.85 -6.37
C THR A 74 13.46 -2.48 -5.35
N VAL A 75 13.58 -3.01 -4.13
CA VAL A 75 12.76 -2.62 -2.98
C VAL A 75 13.59 -1.70 -2.09
N ILE A 76 13.08 -0.50 -1.86
CA ILE A 76 13.67 0.50 -0.96
C ILE A 76 12.78 0.56 0.28
N THR A 77 13.34 0.19 1.44
CA THR A 77 12.65 0.31 2.72
C THR A 77 12.95 1.68 3.32
N VAL A 78 11.89 2.43 3.61
CA VAL A 78 11.98 3.81 4.12
C VAL A 78 11.25 3.98 5.43
N THR A 79 11.66 4.99 6.19
CA THR A 79 10.96 5.45 7.38
C THR A 79 10.99 6.98 7.45
N ASN A 80 10.14 7.55 8.30
CA ASN A 80 10.17 8.97 8.67
C ASN A 80 9.66 9.13 10.12
N LYS A 81 9.55 10.37 10.60
CA LYS A 81 9.09 10.65 11.97
C LYS A 81 7.68 10.11 12.25
N GLU A 82 6.73 10.33 11.35
CA GLU A 82 5.32 9.94 11.52
C GLU A 82 5.17 8.40 11.57
N LEU A 83 5.90 7.69 10.71
CA LEU A 83 5.95 6.22 10.70
C LEU A 83 6.58 5.68 11.99
N LYS A 84 7.75 6.19 12.40
CA LYS A 84 8.42 5.75 13.64
C LYS A 84 7.53 5.90 14.87
N ASN A 85 6.77 7.00 14.95
CA ASN A 85 5.87 7.28 16.07
C ASN A 85 4.70 6.29 16.18
N THR A 86 4.47 5.42 15.18
CA THR A 86 3.46 4.37 15.29
C THR A 86 3.86 3.25 16.25
N ASN A 87 5.15 3.12 16.57
CA ASN A 87 5.71 2.05 17.42
C ASN A 87 5.19 0.64 17.03
N SER A 88 5.11 0.38 15.73
CA SER A 88 4.51 -0.85 15.16
C SER A 88 5.28 -1.32 13.93
N TRP A 89 4.86 -2.44 13.32
CA TRP A 89 5.39 -2.90 12.02
C TRP A 89 5.17 -1.91 10.86
N LEU A 90 4.31 -0.90 11.04
CA LEU A 90 4.14 0.22 10.11
C LEU A 90 5.26 1.27 10.21
N ALA A 91 6.20 1.14 11.14
CA ALA A 91 7.29 2.10 11.29
C ALA A 91 8.19 2.19 10.04
N THR A 92 8.01 1.29 9.08
CA THR A 92 8.65 1.34 7.78
C THR A 92 7.61 1.15 6.67
N LEU A 93 7.92 1.66 5.49
CA LEU A 93 7.21 1.38 4.25
C LEU A 93 8.20 0.88 3.21
N ASN A 94 7.71 0.01 2.32
CA ASN A 94 8.45 -0.46 1.17
C ASN A 94 8.01 0.30 -0.09
N VAL A 95 9.01 0.69 -0.88
CA VAL A 95 8.86 1.27 -2.21
C VAL A 95 9.50 0.32 -3.22
N LEU A 96 8.67 -0.32 -4.04
CA LEU A 96 9.10 -1.16 -5.15
C LEU A 96 9.34 -0.27 -6.38
N VAL A 97 10.49 -0.44 -7.01
CA VAL A 97 10.89 0.26 -8.23
C VAL A 97 11.21 -0.77 -9.30
N ASN A 98 10.52 -0.69 -10.44
CA ASN A 98 10.79 -1.52 -11.61
C ASN A 98 10.66 -0.68 -12.91
N GLU A 99 10.84 -1.33 -14.05
CA GLU A 99 10.79 -0.66 -15.37
C GLU A 99 9.41 -0.09 -15.73
N LYS A 100 8.34 -0.65 -15.16
CA LYS A 100 6.95 -0.26 -15.48
C LYS A 100 6.47 0.89 -14.62
N GLU A 101 6.83 0.90 -13.34
CA GLU A 101 6.30 1.83 -12.36
C GLU A 101 7.09 1.84 -11.05
N VAL A 102 6.75 2.80 -10.19
CA VAL A 102 7.11 2.81 -8.78
C VAL A 102 5.85 2.52 -7.96
N ARG A 103 5.87 1.49 -7.11
CA ARG A 103 4.78 1.21 -6.16
C ARG A 103 5.22 1.48 -4.74
N VAL A 104 4.41 2.20 -3.97
CA VAL A 104 4.65 2.45 -2.55
C VAL A 104 3.49 1.91 -1.72
N GLN A 105 3.80 1.29 -0.58
CA GLN A 105 2.78 0.89 0.39
C GLN A 105 1.96 2.10 0.86
N ASN A 106 0.63 1.95 0.89
CA ASN A 106 -0.25 2.99 1.42
C ASN A 106 -0.22 2.96 2.96
N PRO A 107 0.37 3.97 3.63
CA PRO A 107 0.44 3.97 5.09
C PRO A 107 -0.94 3.95 5.76
N SER A 108 -1.99 4.46 5.12
CA SER A 108 -3.35 4.39 5.67
C SER A 108 -3.94 2.99 5.64
N TYR A 109 -3.64 2.20 4.59
CA TYR A 109 -4.09 0.81 4.49
C TYR A 109 -3.44 -0.04 5.59
N PHE A 110 -2.11 -0.02 5.65
CA PHE A 110 -1.37 -0.78 6.66
C PHE A 110 -1.57 -0.20 8.07
N GLY A 111 -1.85 1.10 8.19
CA GLY A 111 -2.27 1.74 9.43
C GLY A 111 -3.55 1.16 9.98
N ALA A 112 -4.60 1.11 9.15
CA ALA A 112 -5.87 0.53 9.55
C ALA A 112 -5.74 -0.96 9.92
N ALA A 113 -4.86 -1.70 9.23
CA ALA A 113 -4.62 -3.11 9.51
C ALA A 113 -3.79 -3.36 10.79
N TYR A 114 -2.69 -2.64 10.98
CA TYR A 114 -1.73 -2.90 12.06
C TYR A 114 -2.00 -2.13 13.35
N LEU A 115 -2.55 -0.92 13.25
CA LEU A 115 -2.88 -0.10 14.42
C LEU A 115 -4.32 -0.31 14.90
N GLN A 116 -5.16 -0.94 14.07
CA GLN A 116 -6.53 -1.32 14.39
C GLN A 116 -7.31 -0.14 15.03
N GLU A 117 -7.79 -0.29 16.27
CA GLU A 117 -8.55 0.74 16.99
C GLU A 117 -7.77 2.05 17.23
N LYS A 118 -6.43 2.01 17.19
CA LYS A 118 -5.57 3.20 17.34
C LYS A 118 -5.43 3.99 16.04
N PHE A 119 -5.84 3.43 14.89
CA PHE A 119 -5.74 4.09 13.61
C PHE A 119 -6.75 5.24 13.47
N LYS A 120 -6.27 6.40 13.06
CA LYS A 120 -7.12 7.53 12.64
C LYS A 120 -6.86 7.85 11.17
N TYR A 121 -7.90 7.85 10.35
CA TYR A 121 -7.74 8.24 8.95
C TYR A 121 -7.20 9.67 8.83
N GLY A 122 -6.23 9.88 7.94
CA GLY A 122 -5.51 11.16 7.82
C GLY A 122 -4.29 11.31 8.73
N GLN A 123 -4.03 10.39 9.67
CA GLN A 123 -2.85 10.46 10.55
C GLN A 123 -1.50 10.32 9.83
N PHE A 124 -1.51 9.95 8.54
CA PHE A 124 -0.32 9.83 7.69
C PHE A 124 -0.21 10.93 6.63
N THR A 125 -0.89 12.06 6.84
CA THR A 125 -0.96 13.15 5.86
C THR A 125 0.43 13.70 5.52
N ALA A 126 1.33 13.83 6.51
CA ALA A 126 2.67 14.33 6.24
C ALA A 126 3.48 13.34 5.40
N THR A 127 3.41 12.05 5.73
CA THR A 127 4.05 10.97 4.96
C THR A 127 3.55 10.94 3.52
N LEU A 128 2.23 10.99 3.30
CA LEU A 128 1.65 10.98 1.97
C LEU A 128 2.07 12.20 1.14
N LYS A 129 2.13 13.39 1.75
CA LYS A 129 2.61 14.61 1.07
C LYS A 129 4.07 14.48 0.67
N SER A 130 4.93 13.96 1.55
CA SER A 130 6.33 13.71 1.23
C SER A 130 6.49 12.67 0.11
N LEU A 131 5.67 11.61 0.10
CA LEU A 131 5.67 10.61 -0.98
C LEU A 131 5.26 11.24 -2.32
N GLN A 132 4.16 11.99 -2.35
CA GLN A 132 3.69 12.64 -3.58
C GLN A 132 4.71 13.65 -4.11
N LYS A 133 5.38 14.40 -3.21
CA LYS A 133 6.46 15.32 -3.61
C LYS A 133 7.70 14.58 -4.13
N ALA A 134 8.01 13.41 -3.59
CA ALA A 134 9.16 12.61 -4.02
C ALA A 134 8.90 11.84 -5.32
N LEU A 135 7.71 11.28 -5.49
CA LEU A 135 7.40 10.32 -6.55
C LEU A 135 6.56 10.91 -7.68
N GLY A 136 5.93 12.07 -7.45
CA GLY A 136 4.97 12.70 -8.35
C GLY A 136 3.54 12.26 -8.04
N ASP A 137 2.67 12.31 -9.04
CA ASP A 137 1.29 11.87 -8.90
C ASP A 137 1.22 10.39 -8.51
N LEU A 138 0.41 10.12 -7.49
CA LEU A 138 0.18 8.80 -6.92
C LEU A 138 -1.23 8.36 -7.29
N HIS A 139 -1.37 7.15 -7.82
CA HIS A 139 -2.64 6.59 -8.26
C HIS A 139 -2.96 5.31 -7.50
N THR A 140 -4.25 5.06 -7.24
CA THR A 140 -4.71 3.79 -6.68
C THR A 140 -4.43 2.63 -7.63
N VAL A 141 -4.33 1.43 -7.06
CA VAL A 141 -4.21 0.17 -7.80
C VAL A 141 -5.39 -0.72 -7.46
N ALA A 142 -5.59 -1.78 -8.25
CA ALA A 142 -6.68 -2.74 -8.05
C ALA A 142 -6.56 -3.54 -6.73
N ASP A 143 -5.37 -3.59 -6.14
CA ASP A 143 -5.16 -4.21 -4.83
C ASP A 143 -5.77 -3.33 -3.75
N GLU A 144 -7.01 -3.60 -3.37
CA GLU A 144 -7.77 -2.75 -2.45
C GLU A 144 -8.64 -3.54 -1.47
N PHE A 145 -9.01 -2.92 -0.35
CA PHE A 145 -9.88 -3.53 0.64
C PHE A 145 -10.75 -2.53 1.38
N LYS A 146 -11.88 -3.00 1.92
CA LYS A 146 -12.81 -2.16 2.69
C LYS A 146 -12.13 -1.66 3.95
N LEU A 147 -12.07 -0.34 4.12
CA LEU A 147 -11.42 0.30 5.27
C LEU A 147 -11.98 -0.23 6.61
N ALA A 148 -13.31 -0.32 6.71
CA ALA A 148 -13.98 -0.82 7.92
C ALA A 148 -13.65 -2.29 8.28
N LYS A 149 -13.09 -3.07 7.35
CA LYS A 149 -12.71 -4.47 7.57
C LYS A 149 -11.23 -4.65 7.88
N LEU A 150 -10.38 -3.67 7.59
CA LEU A 150 -8.93 -3.77 7.81
C LEU A 150 -8.53 -4.06 9.26
N PRO A 151 -9.15 -3.45 10.30
CA PRO A 151 -8.79 -3.74 11.69
C PRO A 151 -8.99 -5.20 12.09
N LYS A 152 -9.88 -5.92 11.40
CA LYS A 152 -10.25 -7.32 11.66
C LYS A 152 -9.78 -8.25 10.53
N TYR A 153 -8.81 -7.80 9.74
CA TYR A 153 -8.31 -8.61 8.63
C TYR A 153 -7.56 -9.83 9.15
N GLN A 154 -7.83 -10.97 8.53
CA GLN A 154 -7.10 -12.23 8.65
C GLN A 154 -6.97 -12.80 7.23
N PHE A 155 -5.85 -13.45 6.93
CA PHE A 155 -5.61 -13.96 5.58
C PHE A 155 -6.62 -15.04 5.17
N MET A 156 -6.90 -15.98 6.10
CA MET A 156 -7.96 -16.99 5.94
C MET A 156 -8.77 -17.10 7.22
N MET A 157 -10.01 -17.58 7.09
CA MET A 157 -10.87 -17.88 8.24
C MET A 157 -10.18 -18.89 9.15
N GLY A 158 -10.09 -18.58 10.45
CA GLY A 158 -9.43 -19.43 11.44
C GLY A 158 -7.92 -19.22 11.56
N MET A 159 -7.34 -18.25 10.84
CA MET A 159 -5.97 -17.80 11.08
C MET A 159 -5.92 -16.71 12.15
N ALA A 160 -4.76 -16.58 12.78
CA ALA A 160 -4.44 -15.56 13.77
C ALA A 160 -4.67 -14.13 13.21
N TYR A 161 -5.18 -13.25 14.07
CA TYR A 161 -5.20 -11.82 13.82
C TYR A 161 -3.80 -11.23 14.00
N VAL A 162 -3.59 -10.02 13.48
CA VAL A 162 -2.34 -9.27 13.64
C VAL A 162 -1.95 -9.12 15.13
N GLY A 163 -2.95 -8.95 16.01
CA GLY A 163 -2.74 -8.81 17.45
C GLY A 163 -2.43 -10.10 18.20
N ASP A 164 -2.58 -11.27 17.56
CA ASP A 164 -2.31 -12.58 18.17
C ASP A 164 -0.81 -12.92 18.09
N THR A 165 0.03 -12.01 18.59
CA THR A 165 1.48 -12.19 18.62
C THR A 165 1.87 -13.22 19.66
N ILE A 166 2.68 -14.19 19.26
CA ILE A 166 3.38 -15.08 20.19
C ILE A 166 4.82 -14.61 20.37
N GLU A 167 5.30 -14.71 21.59
CA GLU A 167 6.72 -14.52 21.87
C GLU A 167 7.47 -15.79 21.46
N VAL A 168 8.36 -15.65 20.46
CA VAL A 168 9.16 -16.78 19.94
C VAL A 168 10.55 -16.89 20.58
N GLY A 169 10.89 -15.94 21.46
CA GLY A 169 12.14 -15.95 22.23
C GLY A 169 12.50 -14.57 22.79
N GLU A 170 13.18 -14.58 23.93
CA GLU A 170 13.75 -13.41 24.61
C GLU A 170 15.27 -13.57 24.79
N GLY A 171 15.99 -12.47 24.96
CA GLY A 171 17.41 -12.54 25.30
C GLY A 171 18.11 -11.19 25.35
N ALA A 172 19.12 -11.09 26.22
CA ALA A 172 20.04 -9.95 26.22
C ALA A 172 20.91 -9.95 24.95
N ASP A 173 21.24 -8.75 24.47
CA ASP A 173 22.18 -8.49 23.36
C ASP A 173 21.79 -9.11 22.00
N LEU A 174 20.50 -9.35 21.75
CA LEU A 174 19.99 -9.82 20.45
C LEU A 174 20.44 -8.91 19.29
N ASP A 175 20.43 -7.59 19.51
CA ASP A 175 20.93 -6.61 18.55
C ASP A 175 22.41 -6.83 18.24
N THR A 176 23.23 -7.14 19.25
CA THR A 176 24.67 -7.41 19.07
C THR A 176 24.93 -8.72 18.34
N LYS A 177 24.16 -9.77 18.65
CA LYS A 177 24.26 -11.06 17.94
C LYS A 177 23.81 -10.99 16.49
N LEU A 178 22.92 -10.07 16.16
CA LEU A 178 22.35 -9.91 14.82
C LEU A 178 23.07 -8.85 13.96
N LYS A 179 23.84 -7.94 14.56
CA LYS A 179 24.53 -6.84 13.85
C LYS A 179 25.37 -7.29 12.66
N ASP A 180 26.09 -8.40 12.81
CA ASP A 180 27.01 -8.91 11.76
C ASP A 180 26.40 -10.03 10.91
N ASN A 181 25.10 -10.31 11.08
CA ASN A 181 24.45 -11.37 10.33
C ASN A 181 24.14 -10.89 8.90
N LYS A 182 24.72 -11.56 7.90
CA LYS A 182 24.53 -11.26 6.47
C LYS A 182 23.07 -11.27 5.98
N TYR A 183 22.15 -11.85 6.75
CA TYR A 183 20.72 -11.90 6.44
C TYR A 183 19.92 -10.75 7.06
N VAL A 184 20.55 -9.88 7.86
CA VAL A 184 19.91 -8.69 8.41
C VAL A 184 20.01 -7.56 7.39
N ALA A 185 18.86 -7.12 6.88
CA ALA A 185 18.80 -6.04 5.89
C ALA A 185 18.92 -4.64 6.52
N TYR A 186 18.35 -4.43 7.71
CA TYR A 186 18.43 -3.17 8.46
C TYR A 186 18.06 -3.37 9.94
N SER A 187 18.40 -2.38 10.76
CA SER A 187 17.91 -2.21 12.13
C SER A 187 17.28 -0.83 12.28
N LEU A 188 16.18 -0.74 13.03
CA LEU A 188 15.45 0.50 13.29
C LEU A 188 15.17 0.63 14.78
N LYS A 189 15.68 1.70 15.39
CA LYS A 189 15.31 2.09 16.75
C LYS A 189 14.05 2.95 16.73
N LEU A 190 13.03 2.52 17.47
CA LEU A 190 11.77 3.24 17.67
C LEU A 190 11.87 4.17 18.89
N PRO A 191 11.06 5.24 18.97
CA PRO A 191 11.17 6.28 20.01
C PRO A 191 10.68 5.88 21.42
N ASN A 192 10.46 4.59 21.68
CA ASN A 192 9.91 4.03 22.92
C ASN A 192 10.91 4.09 24.08
#